data_AF-A0A521Y8X7-F1
#
_entry.id   AF-A0A521Y8X7-F1
#
_cell.length_a   1.000
_cell.length_b   1.000
_cell.length_c   1.000
_cell.angle_alpha   90.00
_cell.angle_beta   90.00
_cell.angle_gamma   90.00
#
_symmetry.space_group_name_H-M   'P 1'
#
loop_
_entity.id
_entity.type
_entity.pdbx_description
1 polymer ?
#
loop_
_entity_poly.entity_id
_entity_poly.type
_entity_poly.pdbx_seq_one_letter_code
_entity_poly.pdbx_strand_id
1 'polypeptide(L)'
;MSQGALFGSDDTPPVEELFFALMPPAPAAQALTRLALELRERHGLQGKPLDEDRFHLSLHGLGQYAGLPPDLVSRAREAAATVESAPVEVSLDQAMSYG
;
A
#
# COMPACT_ATOMS: atom_id res chain seq x y z
N MET A 1 -0.08 -33.11 -36.70
CA MET A 1 0.80 -31.97 -36.98
C MET A 1 -0.05 -30.72 -37.16
N SER A 2 0.09 -29.77 -36.24
CA SER A 2 -0.32 -28.35 -36.29
C SER A 2 0.34 -27.73 -35.05
N GLN A 3 1.64 -27.42 -35.09
CA GLN A 3 2.27 -26.16 -35.52
C GLN A 3 1.82 -24.95 -34.69
N GLY A 4 2.66 -24.56 -33.71
CA GLY A 4 2.89 -23.16 -33.37
C GLY A 4 2.19 -22.58 -32.13
N ALA A 5 2.40 -23.13 -30.93
CA ALA A 5 2.52 -22.26 -29.76
C ALA A 5 3.91 -21.63 -29.85
N LEU A 6 4.03 -20.34 -30.22
CA LEU A 6 5.37 -19.74 -30.36
C LEU A 6 5.57 -18.37 -29.72
N PHE A 7 4.58 -17.48 -29.56
CA PHE A 7 4.79 -16.24 -28.78
C PHE A 7 3.48 -15.75 -28.15
N GLY A 8 3.15 -16.28 -26.98
CA GLY A 8 2.36 -15.56 -25.99
C GLY A 8 3.18 -15.60 -24.73
N SER A 9 3.97 -14.54 -24.46
CA SER A 9 4.33 -14.33 -23.06
C SER A 9 3.02 -13.98 -22.36
N ASP A 10 2.74 -14.64 -21.25
CA ASP A 10 1.78 -14.14 -20.25
C ASP A 10 2.33 -12.85 -19.61
N ASP A 11 2.77 -11.88 -20.43
CA ASP A 11 3.19 -10.52 -20.06
C ASP A 11 1.95 -9.68 -19.83
N THR A 12 1.02 -10.17 -19.00
CA THR A 12 0.05 -9.26 -18.41
C THR A 12 0.86 -8.42 -17.41
N PRO A 13 1.02 -7.10 -17.65
CA PRO A 13 1.76 -6.27 -16.72
C PRO A 13 1.11 -6.41 -15.33
N PRO A 14 1.92 -6.45 -14.26
CA PRO A 14 1.39 -6.58 -12.91
C PRO A 14 0.37 -5.47 -12.67
N VAL A 15 -0.77 -5.84 -12.08
CA VAL A 15 -1.80 -4.87 -11.72
C VAL A 15 -1.31 -4.09 -10.51
N GLU A 16 -1.16 -2.79 -10.70
CA GLU A 16 -0.74 -1.85 -9.66
C GLU A 16 -1.97 -1.15 -9.08
N GLU A 17 -2.09 -1.14 -7.76
CA GLU A 17 -3.12 -0.36 -7.07
C GLU A 17 -2.54 0.99 -6.64
N LEU A 18 -3.19 2.07 -7.09
CA LEU A 18 -2.80 3.43 -6.75
C LEU A 18 -3.77 3.99 -5.71
N PHE A 19 -3.24 4.65 -4.68
CA PHE A 19 -4.01 5.28 -3.62
C PHE A 19 -3.23 6.43 -2.98
N PHE A 20 -3.93 7.31 -2.27
CA PHE A 20 -3.32 8.29 -1.38
C PHE A 20 -3.11 7.71 0.01
N ALA A 21 -2.01 8.07 0.66
CA ALA A 21 -1.68 7.57 1.98
C ALA A 21 -1.01 8.63 2.85
N LEU A 22 -1.18 8.51 4.17
CA LEU A 22 -0.34 9.20 5.15
C LEU A 22 0.80 8.29 5.57
N MET A 23 2.01 8.82 5.51
CA MET A 23 3.20 8.13 5.99
C MET A 23 3.41 8.46 7.48
N PRO A 24 3.54 7.46 8.37
CA PRO A 24 3.83 7.73 9.75
C PRO A 24 5.23 8.36 9.88
N PRO A 25 5.44 9.26 10.85
CA PRO A 25 6.78 9.73 11.16
C PRO A 25 7.64 8.58 11.70
N ALA A 26 8.96 8.67 11.56
CA ALA A 26 9.88 7.59 11.93
C ALA A 26 9.67 7.00 13.35
N PRO A 27 9.42 7.80 14.41
CA PRO A 27 9.15 7.24 15.73
C PRO A 27 7.89 6.35 15.77
N ALA A 28 6.85 6.71 15.02
CA ALA A 28 5.63 5.94 14.93
C ALA A 28 5.84 4.66 14.11
N ALA A 29 6.58 4.73 12.99
CA ALA A 29 6.92 3.55 12.18
C ALA A 29 7.71 2.52 13.00
N GLN A 30 8.70 2.95 13.79
CA GLN A 30 9.47 2.08 14.69
C GLN A 30 8.61 1.44 15.77
N ALA A 31 7.65 2.18 16.33
CA ALA A 31 6.70 1.66 17.30
C ALA A 31 5.78 0.60 16.67
N LEU A 32 5.30 0.83 15.45
CA LEU A 32 4.48 -0.11 14.69
C LEU A 32 5.25 -1.40 14.36
N THR A 33 6.54 -1.30 13.98
CA THR A 33 7.40 -2.48 13.75
C THR A 33 7.46 -3.37 14.99
N ARG A 34 7.66 -2.78 16.18
CA ARG A 34 7.70 -3.54 17.46
C ARG A 34 6.33 -4.16 17.76
N LEU A 35 5.27 -3.38 17.64
CA LEU A 35 3.90 -3.84 17.89
C LEU A 35 3.52 -5.00 16.96
N ALA A 36 3.92 -4.95 15.68
CA ALA A 36 3.65 -6.02 14.73
C ALA A 36 4.34 -7.33 15.10
N LEU A 37 5.59 -7.27 15.61
CA LEU A 37 6.30 -8.44 16.13
C LEU A 37 5.62 -9.00 17.39
N GLU A 38 5.25 -8.13 18.33
CA GLU A 38 4.54 -8.54 19.55
C GLU A 38 3.19 -9.19 19.26
N LEU A 39 2.40 -8.61 18.35
CA LEU A 39 1.12 -9.19 17.92
C LEU A 39 1.31 -10.53 17.23
N ARG A 40 2.35 -10.65 16.39
CA ARG A 40 2.69 -11.91 15.71
C ARG A 40 2.97 -13.02 16.72
N GLU A 41 3.83 -12.75 17.70
CA GLU A 41 4.19 -13.72 18.75
C GLU A 41 2.97 -14.07 19.61
N ARG A 42 2.25 -13.06 20.10
CA ARG A 42 1.09 -13.22 20.99
C ARG A 42 -0.05 -14.03 20.36
N HIS A 43 -0.28 -13.88 19.06
CA HIS A 43 -1.39 -14.54 18.36
C HIS A 43 -0.96 -15.69 17.44
N GLY A 44 0.33 -16.04 17.42
CA GLY A 44 0.85 -17.12 16.57
C GLY A 44 0.68 -16.87 15.07
N LEU A 45 0.74 -15.61 14.63
CA LEU A 45 0.52 -15.23 13.23
C LEU A 45 1.70 -15.70 12.36
N GLN A 46 1.38 -16.26 11.19
CA GLN A 46 2.39 -16.84 10.29
C GLN A 46 2.87 -15.86 9.21
N GLY A 47 2.14 -14.76 8.99
CA GLY A 47 2.50 -13.73 8.02
C GLY A 47 3.81 -13.02 8.38
N LYS A 48 4.57 -12.63 7.35
CA LYS A 48 5.73 -11.73 7.52
C LYS A 48 5.19 -10.34 7.94
N PRO A 49 5.66 -9.76 9.05
CA PRO A 49 5.38 -8.35 9.36
C PRO A 49 5.82 -7.44 8.22
N LEU A 50 5.13 -6.31 8.06
CA LEU A 50 5.54 -5.28 7.11
C LEU A 50 6.90 -4.70 7.50
N ASP A 51 7.67 -4.34 6.47
CA ASP A 51 8.91 -3.59 6.65
C ASP A 51 8.57 -2.14 7.09
N GLU A 52 9.46 -1.49 7.86
CA GLU A 52 9.19 -0.21 8.54
C GLU A 52 8.75 0.91 7.57
N ASP A 53 9.34 0.93 6.37
CA ASP A 53 9.07 1.90 5.32
C ASP A 53 7.75 1.67 4.58
N ARG A 54 7.07 0.55 4.85
CA ARG A 54 5.80 0.18 4.22
C ARG A 54 4.58 0.49 5.09
N PHE A 55 4.76 0.91 6.34
CA PHE A 55 3.62 1.37 7.14
C PHE A 55 3.03 2.64 6.56
N HIS A 56 1.71 2.65 6.41
CA HIS A 56 0.96 3.78 5.92
C HIS A 56 -0.50 3.69 6.41
N LEU A 57 -1.17 4.84 6.42
CA LEU A 57 -2.62 4.90 6.55
C LEU A 57 -3.21 5.18 5.17
N SER A 58 -3.89 4.19 4.59
CA SER A 58 -4.55 4.34 3.29
C SER A 58 -5.72 5.31 3.41
N LEU A 59 -5.77 6.29 2.51
CA LEU A 59 -6.83 7.29 2.42
C LEU A 59 -7.82 6.91 1.31
N HIS A 60 -7.55 7.33 0.07
CA HIS A 60 -8.46 7.17 -1.05
C HIS A 60 -7.79 6.37 -2.16
N GLY A 61 -8.46 5.29 -2.60
CA GLY A 61 -8.04 4.49 -3.75
C GLY A 61 -8.34 5.20 -5.06
N LEU A 62 -7.35 5.26 -5.94
CA LEU A 62 -7.47 5.81 -7.29
C LEU A 62 -7.78 4.72 -8.34
N GLY A 63 -7.52 3.45 -8.00
CA GLY A 63 -7.90 2.30 -8.81
C GLY A 63 -6.75 1.33 -9.06
N GLN A 64 -7.05 0.30 -9.83
CA GLN A 64 -6.12 -0.75 -10.24
C GLN A 64 -5.78 -0.61 -11.73
N TYR A 65 -4.50 -0.72 -12.07
CA TYR A 65 -3.99 -0.44 -13.41
C TYR A 65 -3.05 -1.55 -13.87
N ALA A 66 -3.34 -2.18 -15.01
CA ALA A 66 -2.42 -3.06 -15.70
C ALA A 66 -1.46 -2.20 -16.56
N GLY A 67 -0.46 -1.62 -15.88
CA GLY A 67 0.40 -0.56 -16.42
C GLY A 67 -0.15 0.84 -16.14
N LEU A 68 0.57 1.61 -15.31
CA LEU A 68 0.18 2.98 -14.96
C LEU A 68 0.22 3.92 -16.17
N PRO A 69 -0.85 4.71 -16.41
CA PRO A 69 -0.80 5.78 -17.40
C PRO A 69 0.32 6.78 -17.05
N PRO A 70 1.12 7.25 -18.04
CA PRO A 70 2.32 8.04 -17.77
C PRO A 70 2.08 9.33 -16.95
N ASP A 71 0.90 9.93 -17.06
CA ASP A 71 0.53 11.19 -16.40
C ASP A 71 -0.29 11.01 -15.12
N LEU A 72 -0.75 9.79 -14.81
CA LEU A 72 -1.71 9.55 -13.73
C LEU A 72 -1.15 10.00 -12.37
N VAL A 73 0.11 9.69 -12.08
CA VAL A 73 0.77 10.08 -10.82
C VAL A 73 0.90 11.61 -10.73
N SER A 74 1.21 12.30 -11.83
CA SER A 74 1.30 13.77 -11.85
C SER A 74 -0.06 14.39 -11.55
N ARG A 75 -1.11 13.96 -12.26
CA ARG A 75 -2.47 14.47 -12.05
C ARG A 75 -3.00 14.16 -10.65
N ALA A 76 -2.68 12.98 -10.11
CA ALA A 76 -3.01 12.64 -8.73
C ALA A 76 -2.32 13.58 -7.74
N ARG A 77 -1.04 13.92 -7.96
CA ARG A 77 -0.32 14.90 -7.13
C ARG A 77 -0.91 16.30 -7.24
N GLU A 78 -1.27 16.74 -8.44
CA GLU A 78 -1.94 18.02 -8.67
C GLU A 78 -3.28 18.08 -7.94
N ALA A 79 -4.10 17.03 -8.05
CA ALA A 79 -5.36 16.94 -7.32
C ALA A 79 -5.15 16.97 -5.80
N ALA A 80 -4.17 16.21 -5.28
CA ALA A 80 -3.85 16.21 -3.85
C ALA A 80 -3.38 17.59 -3.36
N ALA A 81 -2.65 18.34 -4.18
CA ALA A 81 -2.19 19.69 -3.83
C ALA A 81 -3.33 20.71 -3.71
N THR A 82 -4.51 20.45 -4.27
CA THR A 82 -5.70 21.30 -4.08
C THR A 82 -6.39 21.10 -2.73
N VAL A 83 -6.00 20.05 -1.99
CA VAL A 83 -6.56 19.75 -0.67
C VAL A 83 -5.78 20.52 0.39
N GLU A 84 -6.38 21.58 0.89
CA GLU A 84 -5.88 22.31 2.05
C GLU A 84 -6.46 21.72 3.33
N SER A 85 -5.60 21.27 4.25
CA SER A 85 -6.02 20.86 5.59
C SER A 85 -5.02 21.30 6.65
N ALA A 86 -5.53 21.56 7.85
CA ALA A 86 -4.67 21.67 9.02
C ALA A 86 -4.09 20.28 9.36
N PRO A 87 -2.90 20.23 10.00
CA PRO A 87 -2.39 18.97 10.55
C PRO A 87 -3.44 18.28 11.41
N VAL A 88 -3.65 16.99 11.17
CA VAL A 88 -4.61 16.17 11.91
C VAL A 88 -3.84 15.25 12.85
N GLU A 89 -4.24 15.23 14.12
CA GLU A 89 -3.78 14.23 15.07
C GLU A 89 -4.58 12.94 14.87
N VAL A 90 -3.88 11.82 14.69
CA VAL A 90 -4.49 10.51 14.48
C VAL A 90 -3.98 9.57 15.58
N SER A 91 -4.90 8.92 16.29
CA SER A 91 -4.60 7.89 17.28
C SER A 91 -5.18 6.56 16.81
N LEU A 92 -4.34 5.52 16.82
CA LEU A 92 -4.70 4.14 16.50
C LEU A 92 -4.45 3.29 17.75
N ASP A 93 -5.51 2.79 18.36
CA ASP A 93 -5.46 2.10 19.66
C ASP A 93 -5.91 0.63 19.60
N GLN A 94 -6.30 0.15 18.43
CA GLN A 94 -6.80 -1.21 18.21
C GLN A 94 -6.13 -1.88 17.02
N ALA A 95 -5.96 -3.20 17.12
CA ALA A 95 -5.54 -4.08 16.03
C ALA A 95 -6.66 -5.06 15.71
N MET A 96 -6.92 -5.28 14.42
CA MET A 96 -7.96 -6.18 13.93
C MET A 96 -7.49 -6.94 12.69
N SER A 97 -8.24 -7.97 12.30
CA SER A 97 -8.02 -8.74 11.08
C SER A 97 -9.22 -8.61 10.14
N TYR A 98 -8.96 -8.58 8.84
CA TYR A 98 -9.98 -8.71 7.79
C TYR A 98 -9.99 -10.17 7.30
N GLY A 99 -11.18 -10.70 7.01
CA GLY A 99 -11.38 -12.09 6.54
C GLY A 99 -11.81 -12.16 5.09
#